data_AF-A0A5N5Q9I0-F1
#
_entry.id   AF-A0A5N5Q9I0-F1
#
_cell.length_a   1.000
_cell.length_b   1.000
_cell.length_c   1.000
_cell.angle_alpha   90.00
_cell.angle_beta   90.00
_cell.angle_gamma   90.00
#
_symmetry.space_group_name_H-M   'P 1'
#
loop_
_entity.id
_entity.type
_entity.pdbx_description
1 polymer ?
#
loop_
_entity_poly.entity_id
_entity_poly.type
_entity_poly.pdbx_seq_one_letter_code
_entity_poly.pdbx_strand_id
1 'polypeptide(L)'
;MHARTRLFKFKNLSHISVYTELQGRTFHDVLGLLIPFLKSSPNLVSLSFACGDPNRDLAYSPVDLVASLGENFTFPHLRIFRLHGCIDPNWPAFLERQSLEADPLRRFFARHPRIEVLAFNSDFESLPHDIDPSYLLRIFPCLKSFEGSSPLLVSVLLTFSEQLENIVITDGIADDTLKKLYYGIPTLPKLRRLAILGFSGNGILTRLFRALVKAARELEEIEFRPLANYNGSSSLTVPSCDYVRVFQSLCFF
;
A
#
# COMPACT_ATOMS: atom_id res chain seq x y z
N MET A 1 1.23 -39.62 6.58
CA MET A 1 1.97 -39.05 7.72
C MET A 1 2.66 -37.77 7.25
N HIS A 2 2.06 -36.60 7.50
CA HIS A 2 2.71 -35.32 7.20
C HIS A 2 3.26 -34.73 8.49
N ALA A 3 4.58 -34.56 8.52
CA ALA A 3 5.24 -33.86 9.59
C ALA A 3 4.63 -32.45 9.71
N ARG A 4 3.93 -32.19 10.82
CA ARG A 4 3.60 -30.84 11.26
C ARG A 4 4.91 -30.15 11.62
N THR A 5 5.63 -29.65 10.63
CA THR A 5 6.75 -28.74 10.84
C THR A 5 6.13 -27.47 11.41
N ARG A 6 6.12 -27.36 12.74
CA ARG A 6 5.89 -26.07 13.41
C ARG A 6 7.01 -25.16 12.92
N LEU A 7 6.73 -24.35 11.91
CA LEU A 7 7.60 -23.26 11.47
C LEU A 7 7.74 -22.31 12.66
N PHE A 8 8.75 -22.61 13.48
CA PHE A 8 9.30 -21.84 14.59
C PHE A 8 8.33 -21.43 15.74
N LYS A 9 8.77 -21.64 16.99
CA LYS A 9 8.01 -21.24 18.20
C LYS A 9 8.36 -19.81 18.65
N PHE A 10 8.29 -18.83 17.76
CA PHE A 10 8.49 -17.44 18.17
C PHE A 10 7.25 -16.93 18.94
N LYS A 11 7.48 -16.23 20.05
CA LYS A 11 6.39 -15.75 20.94
C LYS A 11 6.37 -14.25 21.18
N ASN A 12 7.34 -13.50 20.65
CA ASN A 12 7.56 -12.10 20.98
C ASN A 12 8.09 -11.32 19.77
N LEU A 13 7.60 -11.63 18.57
CA LEU A 13 8.02 -10.85 17.41
C LEU A 13 7.36 -9.47 17.45
N SER A 14 8.18 -8.45 17.21
CA SER A 14 7.73 -7.08 17.00
C SER A 14 7.59 -6.76 15.51
N HIS A 15 8.32 -7.46 14.64
CA HIS A 15 8.30 -7.23 13.20
C HIS A 15 8.24 -8.57 12.48
N ILE A 16 7.28 -8.69 11.56
CA ILE A 16 7.13 -9.86 10.70
C ILE A 16 7.07 -9.38 9.25
N SER A 17 7.89 -9.99 8.41
CA SER A 17 7.79 -9.88 6.96
C SER A 17 7.78 -11.29 6.39
N VAL A 18 6.71 -11.63 5.67
CA VAL A 18 6.56 -12.93 5.03
C VAL A 18 6.38 -12.70 3.54
N TYR A 19 7.22 -13.36 2.75
CA TYR A 19 7.07 -13.49 1.31
C TYR A 19 6.86 -14.96 0.99
N THR A 20 5.83 -15.25 0.19
CA THR A 20 5.55 -16.61 -0.25
C THR A 20 5.04 -16.61 -1.68
N GLU A 21 5.25 -17.72 -2.37
CA GLU A 21 4.61 -18.03 -3.64
C GLU A 21 3.61 -19.15 -3.43
N LEU A 22 2.47 -19.12 -4.13
CA LEU A 22 1.44 -20.13 -3.94
C LEU A 22 1.88 -21.50 -4.48
N GLN A 23 2.66 -21.61 -5.56
CA GLN A 23 3.24 -22.86 -6.09
C GLN A 23 2.30 -24.09 -5.98
N GLY A 24 1.01 -23.94 -6.34
CA GLY A 24 0.00 -25.00 -6.27
C GLY A 24 -0.70 -25.20 -4.91
N ARG A 25 -0.41 -24.36 -3.90
CA ARG A 25 -1.13 -24.27 -2.63
C ARG A 25 -2.21 -23.20 -2.71
N THR A 26 -3.23 -23.34 -1.87
CA THR A 26 -4.22 -22.28 -1.69
C THR A 26 -3.73 -21.23 -0.71
N PHE A 27 -4.27 -20.01 -0.79
CA PHE A 27 -4.02 -19.00 0.23
C PHE A 27 -4.44 -19.49 1.63
N HIS A 28 -5.51 -20.29 1.72
CA HIS A 28 -5.97 -20.89 2.97
C HIS A 28 -4.91 -21.79 3.62
N ASP A 29 -4.16 -22.56 2.83
CA ASP A 29 -3.05 -23.39 3.34
C ASP A 29 -1.95 -22.52 3.97
N VAL A 30 -1.65 -21.38 3.35
CA VAL A 30 -0.69 -20.39 3.87
C VAL A 30 -1.19 -19.80 5.18
N LEU A 31 -2.47 -19.41 5.25
CA LEU A 31 -3.09 -18.89 6.46
C LEU A 31 -3.04 -19.90 7.61
N GLY A 32 -3.29 -21.19 7.34
CA GLY A 32 -3.18 -22.25 8.33
C GLY A 32 -1.82 -22.33 9.03
N LEU A 33 -0.75 -21.91 8.35
CA LEU A 33 0.60 -21.82 8.90
C LEU A 33 0.89 -20.46 9.54
N LEU A 34 0.42 -19.37 8.92
CA LEU A 34 0.71 -17.99 9.34
C LEU A 34 -0.06 -17.57 10.60
N ILE A 35 -1.34 -17.93 10.71
CA ILE A 35 -2.23 -17.43 11.77
C ILE A 35 -1.79 -17.88 13.17
N PRO A 36 -1.42 -19.15 13.43
CA PRO A 36 -0.92 -19.55 14.74
C PRO A 36 0.33 -18.77 15.16
N PHE A 37 1.17 -18.43 14.18
CA PHE A 37 2.39 -17.67 14.38
C PHE A 37 2.10 -16.20 14.73
N LEU A 38 1.18 -15.55 14.00
CA LEU A 38 0.71 -14.20 14.31
C LEU A 38 0.05 -14.14 15.70
N LYS A 39 -0.81 -15.11 16.03
CA LYS A 39 -1.46 -15.20 17.35
C LYS A 39 -0.48 -15.40 18.50
N SER A 40 0.68 -15.99 18.22
CA SER A 40 1.74 -16.18 19.21
C SER A 40 2.55 -14.90 19.46
N SER A 41 2.38 -13.83 18.67
CA SER A 41 3.11 -12.56 18.79
C SER A 41 2.13 -11.37 18.87
N PRO A 42 1.43 -11.16 20.00
CA PRO A 42 0.41 -10.10 20.11
C PRO A 42 1.00 -8.69 20.10
N ASN A 43 2.29 -8.52 20.41
CA ASN A 43 2.96 -7.21 20.50
C ASN A 43 3.57 -6.75 19.16
N LEU A 44 3.03 -7.20 18.02
CA LEU A 44 3.53 -6.79 16.71
C LEU A 44 3.40 -5.28 16.52
N VAL A 45 4.48 -4.70 16.02
CA VAL A 45 4.60 -3.32 15.54
C VAL A 45 4.48 -3.26 14.02
N SER A 46 5.00 -4.29 13.34
CA SER A 46 4.98 -4.38 11.88
C SER A 46 4.53 -5.74 11.39
N LEU A 47 3.57 -5.71 10.47
CA LEU A 47 3.14 -6.86 9.68
C LEU A 47 3.27 -6.51 8.20
N SER A 48 4.20 -7.18 7.53
CA SER A 48 4.34 -7.16 6.08
C SER A 48 4.08 -8.56 5.53
N PHE A 49 3.20 -8.66 4.56
CA PHE A 49 2.88 -9.92 3.91
C PHE A 49 2.84 -9.72 2.41
N ALA A 50 3.51 -10.61 1.68
CA ALA A 50 3.53 -10.62 0.24
C ALA A 50 3.27 -12.04 -0.25
N CYS A 51 2.28 -12.18 -1.12
CA CYS A 51 1.97 -13.46 -1.74
C CYS A 51 1.90 -13.29 -3.26
N GLY A 52 2.78 -14.02 -3.94
CA GLY A 52 2.82 -14.08 -5.40
C GLY A 52 2.12 -15.33 -5.92
N ASP A 53 1.38 -15.16 -7.01
CA ASP A 53 1.12 -16.24 -7.95
C ASP A 53 1.98 -15.96 -9.20
N PRO A 54 2.89 -16.87 -9.60
CA PRO A 54 3.69 -16.71 -10.82
C PRO A 54 2.85 -16.43 -12.06
N ASN A 55 1.62 -16.96 -12.11
CA ASN A 55 0.71 -16.76 -13.23
C ASN A 55 -0.19 -15.51 -13.07
N ARG A 56 -0.18 -14.88 -11.87
CA ARG A 56 -1.10 -13.80 -11.46
C ARG A 56 -2.60 -14.16 -11.60
N ASP A 57 -2.93 -15.44 -11.67
CA ASP A 57 -4.32 -15.90 -11.84
C ASP A 57 -5.08 -15.89 -10.51
N LEU A 58 -4.36 -16.01 -9.38
CA LEU A 58 -4.92 -16.08 -8.04
C LEU A 58 -4.56 -14.85 -7.21
N ALA A 59 -5.51 -13.91 -7.12
CA ALA A 59 -5.48 -12.87 -6.11
C ALA A 59 -5.82 -13.46 -4.73
N TYR A 60 -5.10 -13.05 -3.69
CA TYR A 60 -5.47 -13.38 -2.31
C TYR A 60 -6.27 -12.26 -1.66
N SER A 61 -7.17 -12.61 -0.75
CA SER A 61 -8.00 -11.64 -0.04
C SER A 61 -7.39 -11.26 1.32
N PRO A 62 -7.06 -9.98 1.56
CA PRO A 62 -6.76 -9.46 2.90
C PRO A 62 -7.86 -9.73 3.91
N VAL A 63 -9.11 -9.80 3.45
CA VAL A 63 -10.28 -10.09 4.28
C VAL A 63 -10.13 -11.46 4.94
N ASP A 64 -9.69 -12.47 4.18
CA ASP A 64 -9.46 -13.83 4.71
C ASP A 64 -8.35 -13.86 5.76
N LEU A 65 -7.28 -13.09 5.55
CA LEU A 65 -6.17 -12.95 6.51
C LEU A 65 -6.67 -12.40 7.85
N VAL A 66 -7.37 -11.27 7.83
CA VAL A 66 -7.85 -10.62 9.06
C VAL A 66 -9.00 -11.37 9.71
N ALA A 67 -9.88 -12.00 8.93
CA ALA A 67 -10.95 -12.84 9.44
C ALA A 67 -10.39 -14.07 10.18
N SER A 68 -9.31 -14.67 9.65
CA SER A 68 -8.67 -15.84 10.26
C SER A 68 -7.96 -15.51 11.59
N LEU A 69 -7.53 -14.27 11.80
CA LEU A 69 -7.04 -13.81 13.11
C LEU A 69 -8.16 -13.85 14.17
N GLY A 70 -9.41 -13.62 13.75
CA GLY A 70 -10.58 -13.58 14.60
C GLY A 70 -11.00 -12.15 14.94
N GLU A 71 -12.30 -11.98 15.18
CA GLU A 71 -12.93 -10.65 15.27
C GLU A 71 -12.44 -9.79 16.44
N ASN A 72 -12.01 -10.43 17.54
CA ASN A 72 -11.54 -9.75 18.74
C ASN A 72 -10.01 -9.70 18.85
N PHE A 73 -9.30 -10.24 17.86
CA PHE A 73 -7.84 -10.24 17.90
C PHE A 73 -7.30 -8.85 17.55
N THR A 74 -6.33 -8.38 18.34
CA THR A 74 -5.71 -7.07 18.18
C THR A 74 -4.20 -7.16 18.36
N PHE A 75 -3.49 -6.26 17.68
CA PHE A 75 -2.07 -5.98 17.82
C PHE A 75 -1.93 -4.56 18.40
N PRO A 76 -1.86 -4.37 19.73
CA PRO A 76 -1.97 -3.06 20.37
C PRO A 76 -0.92 -2.03 19.95
N HIS A 77 0.19 -2.51 19.37
CA HIS A 77 1.33 -1.71 18.96
C HIS A 77 1.52 -1.62 17.44
N LEU A 78 0.57 -2.15 16.66
CA LEU A 78 0.70 -2.20 15.21
C LEU A 78 0.71 -0.78 14.63
N ARG A 79 1.79 -0.46 13.93
CA ARG A 79 2.03 0.82 13.25
C ARG A 79 2.25 0.65 11.75
N ILE A 80 2.72 -0.53 11.33
CA ILE A 80 3.04 -0.82 9.93
C ILE A 80 2.22 -2.01 9.47
N PHE A 81 1.38 -1.79 8.46
CA PHE A 81 0.59 -2.84 7.82
C PHE A 81 0.80 -2.78 6.31
N ARG A 82 1.45 -3.81 5.76
CA ARG A 82 1.81 -3.86 4.34
C ARG A 82 1.38 -5.17 3.73
N LEU A 83 0.59 -5.08 2.67
CA LEU A 83 0.21 -6.22 1.84
C LEU A 83 0.68 -5.96 0.41
N HIS A 84 1.44 -6.91 -0.16
CA HIS A 84 1.92 -6.84 -1.55
C HIS A 84 1.63 -8.13 -2.34
N GLY A 85 1.70 -8.04 -3.66
CA GLY A 85 1.48 -9.18 -4.56
C GLY A 85 0.16 -9.06 -5.32
N CYS A 86 -0.44 -10.18 -5.68
CA CYS A 86 -1.76 -10.18 -6.33
C CYS A 86 -2.84 -10.16 -5.24
N ILE A 87 -3.40 -8.99 -4.95
CA ILE A 87 -4.32 -8.78 -3.83
C ILE A 87 -5.68 -8.33 -4.36
N ASP A 88 -6.75 -8.92 -3.83
CA ASP A 88 -8.11 -8.40 -3.95
C ASP A 88 -8.69 -8.05 -2.57
N PRO A 89 -8.61 -6.77 -2.16
CA PRO A 89 -9.22 -6.27 -0.92
C PRO A 89 -10.75 -6.20 -0.96
N ASN A 90 -11.39 -6.46 -2.11
CA ASN A 90 -12.80 -6.19 -2.35
C ASN A 90 -13.15 -4.73 -2.01
N TRP A 91 -12.49 -3.79 -2.68
CA TRP A 91 -12.67 -2.36 -2.39
C TRP A 91 -14.10 -1.85 -2.50
N PRO A 92 -14.96 -2.31 -3.42
CA PRO A 92 -16.36 -1.91 -3.40
C PRO A 92 -16.99 -2.16 -2.03
N ALA A 93 -16.81 -3.35 -1.45
CA ALA A 93 -17.29 -3.67 -0.11
C ALA A 93 -16.54 -2.88 0.98
N PHE A 94 -15.22 -2.73 0.85
CA PHE A 94 -14.41 -1.94 1.79
C PHE A 94 -14.69 -0.44 1.73
N LEU A 95 -15.28 0.12 0.67
CA LEU A 95 -15.55 1.56 0.53
C LEU A 95 -17.04 1.91 0.63
N GLU A 96 -17.93 0.92 0.57
CA GLU A 96 -19.37 1.12 0.72
C GLU A 96 -19.77 1.68 2.10
N ARG A 97 -20.40 2.86 2.14
CA ARG A 97 -20.63 3.63 3.38
C ARG A 97 -21.39 2.86 4.48
N GLN A 98 -22.24 1.89 4.11
CA GLN A 98 -23.08 1.13 5.02
C GLN A 98 -22.43 -0.15 5.59
N SER A 99 -21.27 -0.56 5.07
CA SER A 99 -20.66 -1.87 5.45
C SER A 99 -19.77 -1.83 6.71
N LEU A 100 -19.83 -0.77 7.54
CA LEU A 100 -18.87 -0.58 8.64
C LEU A 100 -18.78 -1.78 9.60
N GLU A 101 -19.93 -2.40 9.85
CA GLU A 101 -20.06 -3.58 10.70
C GLU A 101 -19.87 -4.90 9.94
N ALA A 102 -20.03 -4.90 8.62
CA ALA A 102 -20.03 -6.11 7.80
C ALA A 102 -18.62 -6.51 7.33
N ASP A 103 -17.74 -5.54 7.04
CA ASP A 103 -16.44 -5.83 6.43
C ASP A 103 -15.35 -6.16 7.48
N PRO A 104 -14.75 -7.38 7.45
CA PRO A 104 -13.71 -7.76 8.41
C PRO A 104 -12.46 -6.89 8.37
N LEU A 105 -12.08 -6.36 7.20
CA LEU A 105 -10.89 -5.51 7.02
C LEU A 105 -11.09 -4.13 7.63
N ARG A 106 -12.28 -3.54 7.50
CA ARG A 106 -12.66 -2.31 8.19
C ARG A 106 -12.62 -2.48 9.70
N ARG A 107 -13.25 -3.54 10.21
CA ARG A 107 -13.25 -3.83 11.64
C ARG A 107 -11.83 -4.04 12.16
N PHE A 108 -10.97 -4.70 11.38
CA PHE A 108 -9.55 -4.80 11.69
C PHE A 108 -8.93 -3.41 11.83
N PHE A 109 -9.04 -2.53 10.84
CA PHE A 109 -8.42 -1.20 10.94
C PHE A 109 -9.00 -0.31 12.04
N ALA A 110 -10.32 -0.39 12.30
CA ALA A 110 -10.95 0.33 13.41
C ALA A 110 -10.34 -0.03 14.78
N ARG A 111 -9.85 -1.27 14.95
CA ARG A 111 -9.16 -1.72 16.16
C ARG A 111 -7.67 -1.34 16.20
N HIS A 112 -7.11 -0.84 15.10
CA HIS A 112 -5.69 -0.50 14.97
C HIS A 112 -5.50 0.98 14.52
N PRO A 113 -6.01 1.97 15.27
CA PRO A 113 -5.97 3.37 14.87
C PRO A 113 -4.55 3.98 14.80
N ARG A 114 -3.54 3.28 15.34
CA ARG A 114 -2.14 3.72 15.38
C ARG A 114 -1.34 3.34 14.13
N ILE A 115 -1.98 2.79 13.10
CA ILE A 115 -1.31 2.52 11.82
C ILE A 115 -0.84 3.84 11.21
N GLU A 116 0.46 3.90 10.95
CA GLU A 116 1.17 5.04 10.36
C GLU A 116 1.65 4.73 8.94
N VAL A 117 1.89 3.45 8.64
CA VAL A 117 2.37 3.00 7.34
C VAL A 117 1.38 1.97 6.79
N LEU A 118 0.78 2.30 5.65
CA LEU A 118 -0.15 1.44 4.94
C LEU A 118 0.39 1.16 3.54
N ALA A 119 0.52 -0.13 3.19
CA ALA A 119 0.80 -0.53 1.81
C ALA A 119 -0.25 -1.51 1.29
N PHE A 120 -0.79 -1.21 0.12
CA PHE A 120 -1.69 -2.06 -0.64
C PHE A 120 -1.31 -1.99 -2.12
N ASN A 121 -0.49 -2.94 -2.56
CA ASN A 121 -0.20 -3.08 -3.97
C ASN A 121 -1.19 -4.06 -4.59
N SER A 122 -2.12 -3.57 -5.40
CA SER A 122 -3.17 -4.34 -6.06
C SER A 122 -3.36 -3.76 -7.46
N ASP A 123 -3.56 -4.65 -8.44
CA ASP A 123 -3.81 -4.28 -9.83
C ASP A 123 -5.31 -3.93 -9.93
N PHE A 124 -5.64 -2.65 -10.18
CA PHE A 124 -7.02 -2.16 -10.19
C PHE A 124 -7.56 -1.91 -11.58
N GLU A 125 -8.83 -2.28 -11.81
CA GLU A 125 -9.59 -1.83 -12.98
C GLU A 125 -10.66 -0.78 -12.65
N SER A 126 -11.15 -0.69 -11.40
CA SER A 126 -12.03 0.43 -11.00
C SER A 126 -12.20 0.55 -9.47
N LEU A 127 -11.90 1.72 -8.91
CA LEU A 127 -12.37 2.12 -7.58
C LEU A 127 -13.59 3.05 -7.74
N PRO A 128 -14.51 3.09 -6.75
CA PRO A 128 -15.49 4.15 -6.66
C PRO A 128 -14.78 5.51 -6.68
N HIS A 129 -15.19 6.40 -7.58
CA HIS A 129 -14.44 7.62 -7.85
C HIS A 129 -14.38 8.62 -6.68
N ASP A 130 -15.22 8.48 -5.66
CA ASP A 130 -15.36 9.44 -4.56
C ASP A 130 -15.33 8.73 -3.20
N ILE A 131 -14.12 8.52 -2.67
CA ILE A 131 -13.93 8.08 -1.28
C ILE A 131 -14.07 9.30 -0.38
N ASP A 132 -14.99 9.23 0.60
CA ASP A 132 -15.20 10.28 1.59
C ASP A 132 -13.93 10.50 2.44
N PRO A 133 -13.31 11.69 2.45
CA PRO A 133 -12.12 11.97 3.25
C PRO A 133 -12.33 11.76 4.75
N SER A 134 -13.52 12.09 5.27
CA SER A 134 -13.85 11.91 6.68
C SER A 134 -13.86 10.44 7.09
N TYR A 135 -14.20 9.57 6.14
CA TYR A 135 -14.16 8.13 6.34
C TYR A 135 -12.72 7.62 6.46
N LEU A 136 -11.81 8.06 5.57
CA LEU A 136 -10.41 7.68 5.64
C LEU A 136 -9.74 8.19 6.93
N LEU A 137 -10.01 9.43 7.35
CA LEU A 137 -9.50 9.98 8.62
C LEU A 137 -9.91 9.15 9.83
N ARG A 138 -11.14 8.64 9.84
CA ARG A 138 -11.64 7.83 10.95
C ARG A 138 -10.92 6.48 11.05
N ILE A 139 -10.55 5.88 9.93
CA ILE A 139 -9.94 4.55 9.89
C ILE A 139 -8.42 4.62 10.06
N PHE A 140 -7.78 5.66 9.51
CA PHE A 140 -6.33 5.81 9.55
C PHE A 140 -5.91 7.18 10.11
N PRO A 141 -6.28 7.52 11.35
CA PRO A 141 -6.04 8.87 11.89
C PRO A 141 -4.55 9.23 11.98
N CYS A 142 -3.67 8.23 12.09
CA CYS A 142 -2.22 8.43 12.21
C CYS A 142 -1.44 8.21 10.92
N LEU A 143 -2.09 8.09 9.75
CA LEU A 143 -1.40 7.72 8.50
C LEU A 143 -0.35 8.74 8.09
N LYS A 144 0.90 8.30 7.96
CA LYS A 144 2.05 9.11 7.52
C LYS A 144 2.69 8.60 6.24
N SER A 145 2.52 7.32 5.93
CA SER A 145 3.11 6.70 4.75
C SER A 145 2.08 5.85 4.04
N PHE A 146 1.96 6.08 2.74
CA PHE A 146 1.08 5.31 1.87
C PHE A 146 1.87 4.74 0.69
N GLU A 147 1.63 3.47 0.43
CA GLU A 147 2.10 2.76 -0.76
C GLU A 147 0.92 2.07 -1.44
N GLY A 148 0.73 2.30 -2.73
CA GLY A 148 -0.30 1.61 -3.49
C GLY A 148 -0.59 2.26 -4.83
N SER A 149 -1.75 1.92 -5.36
CA SER A 149 -2.20 2.38 -6.67
C SER A 149 -2.71 3.81 -6.69
N SER A 150 -2.71 4.38 -7.90
CA SER A 150 -3.14 5.73 -8.22
C SER A 150 -4.60 6.05 -7.87
N PRO A 151 -5.59 5.13 -7.95
CA PRO A 151 -6.97 5.48 -7.61
C PRO A 151 -7.18 5.79 -6.12
N LEU A 152 -6.52 5.06 -5.21
CA LEU A 152 -6.58 5.32 -3.77
C LEU A 152 -5.70 6.52 -3.38
N LEU A 153 -4.59 6.72 -4.09
CA LEU A 153 -3.64 7.81 -3.85
C LEU A 153 -4.31 9.19 -3.85
N VAL A 154 -5.23 9.46 -4.78
CA VAL A 154 -5.91 10.78 -4.84
C VAL A 154 -6.63 11.06 -3.53
N SER A 155 -7.41 10.10 -3.05
CA SER A 155 -8.16 10.23 -1.80
C SER A 155 -7.23 10.39 -0.61
N VAL A 156 -6.12 9.63 -0.58
CA VAL A 156 -5.10 9.73 0.47
C VAL A 156 -4.43 11.11 0.48
N LEU A 157 -4.03 11.62 -0.69
CA LEU A 157 -3.40 12.94 -0.84
C LEU A 157 -4.31 14.05 -0.34
N LEU A 158 -5.58 14.04 -0.73
CA LEU A 158 -6.55 15.04 -0.32
C LEU A 158 -6.88 14.97 1.17
N THR A 159 -6.86 13.76 1.74
CA THR A 159 -7.25 13.54 3.14
C THR A 159 -6.11 13.82 4.12
N PHE A 160 -4.88 13.43 3.78
CA PHE A 160 -3.75 13.38 4.72
C PHE A 160 -2.61 14.33 4.34
N SER A 161 -2.87 15.35 3.52
CA SER A 161 -1.85 16.25 2.97
C SER A 161 -0.90 16.84 4.02
N GLU A 162 -1.43 17.21 5.18
CA GLU A 162 -0.69 17.86 6.29
C GLU A 162 0.19 16.90 7.13
N GLN A 163 0.07 15.58 6.93
CA GLN A 163 0.77 14.57 7.73
C GLN A 163 1.53 13.52 6.92
N LEU A 164 1.30 13.42 5.62
CA LEU A 164 2.03 12.48 4.76
C LEU A 164 3.51 12.84 4.70
N GLU A 165 4.33 11.86 5.07
CA GLU A 165 5.79 11.89 5.07
C GLU A 165 6.37 11.08 3.90
N ASN A 166 5.70 10.01 3.46
CA ASN A 166 6.17 9.11 2.41
C ASN A 166 5.05 8.66 1.48
N ILE A 167 5.26 8.75 0.16
CA ILE A 167 4.33 8.27 -0.86
C ILE A 167 5.06 7.34 -1.83
N VAL A 168 4.49 6.17 -2.08
CA VAL A 168 4.95 5.22 -3.10
C VAL A 168 3.79 4.87 -4.01
N ILE A 169 3.94 5.16 -5.31
CA ILE A 169 2.97 4.84 -6.35
C ILE A 169 3.43 3.56 -7.03
N THR A 170 2.61 2.50 -7.04
CA THR A 170 3.02 1.17 -7.50
C THR A 170 2.42 0.75 -8.84
N ASP A 171 1.42 1.48 -9.34
CA ASP A 171 0.82 1.24 -10.65
C ASP A 171 1.43 2.18 -11.71
N GLY A 172 1.93 1.60 -12.79
CA GLY A 172 2.39 2.35 -13.97
C GLY A 172 1.28 3.01 -14.77
N ILE A 173 0.02 2.75 -14.39
CA ILE A 173 -1.16 3.15 -15.14
C ILE A 173 -1.72 4.41 -14.49
N ALA A 174 -1.41 5.54 -15.09
CA ALA A 174 -2.18 6.74 -14.82
C ALA A 174 -3.57 6.61 -15.44
N ASP A 175 -4.57 6.42 -14.59
CA ASP A 175 -5.97 6.53 -14.95
C ASP A 175 -6.47 7.99 -14.85
N ASP A 176 -7.63 8.25 -15.45
CA ASP A 176 -8.40 9.49 -15.39
C ASP A 176 -8.64 10.00 -13.97
N THR A 177 -8.61 9.11 -12.98
CA THR A 177 -8.65 9.49 -11.56
C THR A 177 -7.55 10.47 -11.18
N LEU A 178 -6.34 10.35 -11.76
CA LEU A 178 -5.25 11.30 -11.52
C LEU A 178 -5.47 12.66 -12.17
N LYS A 179 -6.35 12.77 -13.18
CA LYS A 179 -6.71 14.08 -13.76
C LYS A 179 -7.39 14.97 -12.72
N LYS A 180 -8.02 14.41 -11.69
CA LYS A 180 -8.59 15.19 -10.57
C LYS A 180 -7.52 16.05 -9.88
N LEU A 181 -6.27 15.59 -9.85
CA LEU A 181 -5.15 16.33 -9.27
C LEU A 181 -4.65 17.47 -10.16
N TYR A 182 -5.12 17.61 -11.42
CA TYR A 182 -4.78 18.75 -12.27
C TYR A 182 -5.35 20.07 -11.76
N TYR A 183 -6.49 20.03 -11.06
CA TYR A 183 -7.12 21.22 -10.52
C TYR A 183 -6.45 21.74 -9.24
N GLY A 184 -5.48 20.98 -8.70
CA GLY A 184 -4.66 21.38 -7.59
C GLY A 184 -4.29 20.19 -6.72
N ILE A 185 -2.99 20.02 -6.49
CA ILE A 185 -2.49 19.14 -5.43
C ILE A 185 -2.43 19.97 -4.16
N PRO A 186 -2.94 19.47 -3.02
CA PRO A 186 -2.81 20.16 -1.75
C PRO A 186 -1.33 20.33 -1.40
N THR A 187 -0.99 21.30 -0.55
CA THR A 187 0.36 21.41 -0.02
C THR A 187 0.72 20.14 0.76
N LEU A 188 1.95 19.66 0.59
CA LEU A 188 2.46 18.46 1.24
C LEU A 188 3.65 18.84 2.15
N PRO A 189 3.42 19.60 3.23
CA PRO A 189 4.47 20.25 3.99
C PRO A 189 5.41 19.30 4.73
N LYS A 190 5.02 18.03 4.91
CA LYS A 190 5.84 17.01 5.58
C LYS A 190 6.36 15.92 4.66
N LEU A 191 6.06 15.98 3.36
CA LEU A 191 6.45 14.92 2.44
C LEU A 191 7.97 14.97 2.22
N ARG A 192 8.66 13.91 2.62
CA ARG A 192 10.11 13.75 2.51
C ARG A 192 10.52 12.74 1.45
N ARG A 193 9.66 11.75 1.15
CA ARG A 193 9.93 10.74 0.12
C ARG A 193 8.77 10.58 -0.86
N LEU A 194 9.12 10.55 -2.15
CA LEU A 194 8.22 10.21 -3.24
C LEU A 194 8.85 9.12 -4.11
N ALA A 195 8.16 8.00 -4.30
CA ALA A 195 8.58 6.92 -5.18
C ALA A 195 7.51 6.60 -6.22
N ILE A 196 7.91 6.34 -7.45
CA ILE A 196 7.06 5.80 -8.52
C ILE A 196 7.71 4.53 -9.04
N LEU A 197 7.00 3.42 -8.86
CA LEU A 197 7.45 2.08 -9.22
C LEU A 197 6.57 1.53 -10.35
N GLY A 198 7.19 0.83 -11.30
CA GLY A 198 6.46 0.18 -12.39
C GLY A 198 5.94 1.13 -13.47
N PHE A 199 6.61 2.26 -13.73
CA PHE A 199 6.14 3.25 -14.71
C PHE A 199 6.17 2.76 -16.18
N SER A 200 5.02 2.80 -16.87
CA SER A 200 4.90 2.62 -18.32
C SER A 200 4.51 3.94 -19.02
N GLY A 201 5.41 4.91 -19.04
CA GLY A 201 5.49 5.93 -20.10
C GLY A 201 4.31 6.86 -20.37
N ASN A 202 3.32 7.02 -19.49
CA ASN A 202 2.22 7.97 -19.72
C ASN A 202 2.57 9.39 -19.22
N GLY A 203 2.40 10.41 -20.07
CA GLY A 203 2.64 11.82 -19.74
C GLY A 203 1.83 12.35 -18.54
N ILE A 204 0.73 11.68 -18.16
CA ILE A 204 -0.06 12.01 -16.96
C ILE A 204 0.78 11.87 -15.68
N LEU A 205 1.55 10.78 -15.53
CA LEU A 205 2.38 10.57 -14.32
C LEU A 205 3.52 11.56 -14.22
N THR A 206 4.10 12.00 -15.35
CA THR A 206 5.14 13.05 -15.34
C THR A 206 4.56 14.38 -14.86
N ARG A 207 3.33 14.72 -15.25
CA ARG A 207 2.64 15.93 -14.77
C ARG A 207 2.30 15.83 -13.28
N LEU A 208 1.76 14.68 -12.85
CA LEU A 208 1.49 14.40 -11.44
C LEU A 208 2.75 14.54 -10.60
N PHE A 209 3.83 13.90 -11.03
CA PHE A 209 5.12 13.96 -10.36
C PHE A 209 5.59 15.41 -10.18
N ARG A 210 5.57 16.20 -11.26
CA ARG A 210 5.95 17.63 -11.20
C ARG A 210 5.07 18.39 -10.21
N ALA A 211 3.78 18.11 -10.17
CA ALA A 211 2.86 18.76 -9.24
C ALA A 211 3.13 18.35 -7.79
N LEU A 212 3.42 17.06 -7.51
CA LEU A 212 3.78 16.57 -6.18
C LEU A 212 5.08 17.18 -5.68
N VAL A 213 6.11 17.24 -6.52
CA VAL A 213 7.39 17.90 -6.19
C VAL A 213 7.18 19.38 -5.87
N LYS A 214 6.31 20.07 -6.62
CA LYS A 214 5.98 21.48 -6.33
C LYS A 214 5.20 21.64 -5.02
N ALA A 215 4.37 20.67 -4.67
CA ALA A 215 3.58 20.69 -3.44
C ALA A 215 4.40 20.34 -2.18
N ALA A 216 5.50 19.60 -2.35
CA ALA A 216 6.35 19.08 -1.27
C ALA A 216 7.69 19.84 -1.19
N ARG A 217 7.74 20.91 -0.40
CA ARG A 217 8.95 21.73 -0.25
C ARG A 217 10.08 21.05 0.53
N GLU A 218 9.73 20.14 1.44
CA GLU A 218 10.66 19.40 2.30
C GLU A 218 11.04 18.03 1.70
N LEU A 219 10.89 17.85 0.39
CA LEU A 219 11.17 16.60 -0.29
C LEU A 219 12.68 16.34 -0.32
N GLU A 220 13.08 15.16 0.14
CA GLU A 220 14.49 14.75 0.27
C GLU A 220 14.84 13.60 -0.67
N GLU A 221 13.89 12.69 -0.89
CA GLU A 221 14.11 11.46 -1.66
C GLU A 221 13.10 11.32 -2.78
N ILE A 222 13.63 11.09 -3.98
CA ILE A 222 12.86 10.76 -5.17
C ILE A 222 13.37 9.44 -5.73
N GLU A 223 12.46 8.50 -5.90
CA GLU A 223 12.74 7.21 -6.51
C GLU A 223 11.87 6.98 -7.74
N PHE A 224 12.52 6.63 -8.84
CA PHE A 224 11.83 6.36 -10.09
C PHE A 224 12.33 5.04 -10.68
N ARG A 225 11.42 4.06 -10.75
CA ARG A 225 11.68 2.72 -11.31
C ARG A 225 10.70 2.44 -12.45
N PRO A 226 11.06 2.74 -13.70
CA PRO A 226 10.23 2.43 -14.84
C PRO A 226 10.17 0.92 -15.14
N LEU A 227 9.14 0.50 -15.87
CA LEU A 227 9.09 -0.82 -16.48
C LEU A 227 10.08 -0.91 -17.65
N ALA A 228 10.50 -2.13 -17.99
CA ALA A 228 11.46 -2.37 -19.06
C ALA A 228 11.00 -1.85 -20.43
N ASN A 229 9.69 -1.74 -20.66
CA ASN A 229 9.11 -1.21 -21.90
C ASN A 229 9.03 0.33 -21.94
N TYR A 230 9.61 1.02 -20.96
CA TYR A 230 9.64 2.47 -20.94
C TYR A 230 10.58 3.03 -22.01
N ASN A 231 10.02 3.72 -23.01
CA ASN A 231 10.73 4.22 -24.18
C ASN A 231 11.55 5.50 -23.97
N GLY A 232 11.75 5.95 -22.71
CA GLY A 232 12.56 7.13 -22.39
C GLY A 232 11.98 8.48 -22.86
N SER A 233 10.75 8.51 -23.40
CA SER A 233 10.17 9.73 -23.99
C SER A 233 9.78 10.82 -22.99
N SER A 234 9.89 10.55 -21.68
CA SER A 234 9.57 11.52 -20.63
C SER A 234 10.82 11.82 -19.80
N SER A 235 11.60 12.84 -20.16
CA SER A 235 12.66 13.30 -19.28
C SER A 235 12.05 13.97 -18.05
N LEU A 236 12.40 13.46 -16.88
CA LEU A 236 11.94 13.99 -15.61
C LEU A 236 12.99 14.99 -15.10
N THR A 237 12.89 16.22 -15.57
CA THR A 237 13.73 17.31 -15.06
C THR A 237 13.17 17.76 -13.73
N VAL A 238 13.78 17.29 -12.63
CA VAL A 238 13.50 17.81 -11.28
C VAL A 238 14.08 19.24 -11.23
N PRO A 239 13.29 20.27 -10.93
CA PRO A 239 13.83 21.61 -10.66
C PRO A 239 14.86 21.47 -9.54
N SER A 240 16.08 22.00 -9.71
CA SER A 240 17.14 21.84 -8.72
C SER A 240 16.65 22.26 -7.33
N CYS A 241 16.38 21.26 -6.49
CA CYS A 241 16.31 21.43 -5.06
C CYS A 241 17.64 20.90 -4.56
N ASP A 242 18.42 21.76 -3.91
CA ASP A 242 19.85 21.54 -3.60
C ASP A 242 20.14 20.30 -2.73
N TYR A 243 19.11 19.55 -2.32
CA TYR A 243 19.19 18.41 -1.40
C TYR A 243 18.44 17.14 -1.83
N VAL A 244 17.86 17.10 -3.04
CA VAL A 244 17.08 15.91 -3.47
C VAL A 244 18.00 14.81 -4.00
N ARG A 245 17.94 13.64 -3.36
CA ARG A 245 18.57 12.42 -3.89
C ARG A 245 17.62 11.78 -4.90
N VAL A 246 18.04 11.73 -6.17
CA VAL A 246 17.31 11.06 -7.24
C VAL A 246 17.93 9.68 -7.48
N PHE A 247 17.15 8.64 -7.22
CA PHE A 247 17.52 7.26 -7.56
C PHE A 247 16.80 6.86 -8.85
N GLN A 248 17.57 6.70 -9.92
CA GLN A 248 17.12 6.11 -11.17
C GLN A 248 17.75 4.73 -11.32
N SER A 249 16.96 3.68 -11.11
CA SER A 249 17.38 2.31 -11.44
C SER A 249 16.93 1.99 -12.85
N LEU A 250 17.89 1.86 -13.77
CA LEU A 250 17.67 1.24 -15.06
C LEU A 250 17.73 -0.28 -14.86
N CYS A 251 16.58 -0.95 -14.92
CA CYS A 251 16.55 -2.41 -14.97
C CYS A 251 17.08 -2.85 -16.34
N PHE A 252 18.32 -3.30 -16.40
CA PHE A 252 18.84 -4.07 -17.53
C PHE A 252 18.46 -5.53 -17.29
N PHE A 253 17.56 -6.07 -18.13
CA PHE A 253 17.33 -7.50 -18.29
C PHE A 253 17.42 -7.83 -19.78
#